data_AF-A0A382TW43-F1
#
_entry.id   AF-A0A382TW43-F1
#
_cell.length_a   1.000
_cell.length_b   1.000
_cell.length_c   1.000
_cell.angle_alpha   90.00
_cell.angle_beta   90.00
_cell.angle_gamma   90.00
#
_symmetry.space_group_name_H-M   'P 1'
#
loop_
_entity.id
_entity.type
_entity.pdbx_description
1 polymer ?
#
loop_
_entity_poly.entity_id
_entity_poly.type
_entity_poly.pdbx_seq_one_letter_code
_entity_poly.pdbx_strand_id
1 'polypeptide(L)'
;MMRHSNNIVMIAICWFGILTTLTAEENSVWVEDATVGEQVKIILANDNELGGVQFSIVFPEEFSVGDITSLGRATQLDVYTNIPEPGLLNVVMLDMGGSVIIPSKSPVLGIEFLLPDTSGVFPVELDNVSFSDTEGNTISGSAAGGYIIANANAMRVENGSGEIQVNMYNNFQVAGVQFTLEFDAGIITLDDIIQSDWG
;
A
#
# COMPACT_ATOMS: atom_id res chain seq x y z
N MET A 1 7.52 16.32 -25.34
CA MET A 1 8.67 15.64 -24.69
C MET A 1 8.39 14.15 -24.81
N MET A 2 9.19 13.40 -25.59
CA MET A 2 9.01 11.95 -25.72
C MET A 2 9.50 11.28 -24.42
N ARG A 3 8.59 10.62 -23.71
CA ARG A 3 8.93 9.72 -22.59
C ARG A 3 9.53 8.45 -23.20
N HIS A 4 10.80 8.16 -22.90
CA HIS A 4 11.41 6.88 -23.25
C HIS A 4 11.05 5.87 -22.16
N SER A 5 10.16 4.92 -22.47
CA SER A 5 9.92 3.73 -21.66
C SER A 5 11.01 2.71 -21.94
N ASN A 6 11.62 2.15 -20.89
CA ASN A 6 12.55 1.03 -21.00
C ASN A 6 11.83 -0.26 -20.58
N ASN A 7 12.06 -1.34 -21.32
CA ASN A 7 11.43 -2.64 -21.08
C ASN A 7 12.50 -3.70 -20.78
N ILE A 8 12.34 -4.43 -19.67
CA ILE A 8 13.24 -5.54 -19.30
C ILE A 8 12.44 -6.84 -19.33
N VAL A 9 12.95 -7.85 -20.04
CA VAL A 9 12.36 -9.20 -20.08
C VAL A 9 13.12 -10.08 -19.08
N MET A 10 12.41 -10.62 -18.08
CA MET A 10 13.03 -11.42 -17.02
C MET A 10 12.44 -12.83 -16.95
N ILE A 11 13.29 -13.85 -16.80
CA ILE A 11 12.90 -15.25 -16.57
C ILE A 11 13.37 -15.61 -15.16
N ALA A 12 12.43 -15.98 -14.28
CA ALA A 12 12.67 -16.15 -12.86
C ALA A 12 12.09 -17.47 -12.34
N ILE A 13 12.77 -18.12 -11.39
CA ILE A 13 12.31 -19.33 -10.70
C ILE A 13 11.97 -18.92 -9.25
N CYS A 14 10.74 -18.40 -9.08
CA CYS A 14 10.04 -17.98 -7.85
C CYS A 14 10.59 -16.79 -7.00
N TRP A 15 9.62 -15.95 -6.56
CA TRP A 15 9.58 -14.75 -5.67
C TRP A 15 10.81 -13.83 -5.61
N PHE A 16 10.63 -12.55 -6.02
CA PHE A 16 11.69 -11.55 -6.11
C PHE A 16 11.24 -10.18 -5.57
N GLY A 17 12.13 -9.50 -4.84
CA GLY A 17 12.05 -8.07 -4.57
C GLY A 17 12.86 -7.30 -5.61
N ILE A 18 12.44 -6.08 -5.95
CA ILE A 18 13.19 -5.21 -6.85
C ILE A 18 13.62 -3.98 -6.08
N LEU A 19 14.91 -3.66 -6.12
CA LEU A 19 15.41 -2.45 -5.49
C LEU A 19 15.29 -1.29 -6.48
N THR A 20 14.32 -0.39 -6.24
CA THR A 20 14.15 0.84 -7.02
C THR A 20 14.31 2.07 -6.13
N THR A 21 15.28 2.93 -6.39
CA THR A 21 15.33 4.21 -5.67
C THR A 21 14.28 5.17 -6.23
N LEU A 22 13.08 5.16 -5.63
CA LEU A 22 12.06 6.20 -5.82
C LEU A 22 12.30 7.33 -4.83
N THR A 23 12.82 8.44 -5.31
CA THR A 23 12.78 9.72 -4.60
C THR A 23 11.54 10.48 -5.04
N ALA A 24 10.41 10.27 -4.36
CA ALA A 24 9.22 11.10 -4.47
C ALA A 24 8.83 11.57 -3.06
N GLU A 25 8.59 12.87 -2.91
CA GLU A 25 8.76 13.67 -1.69
C GLU A 25 7.83 13.37 -0.48
N GLU A 26 8.45 13.57 0.70
CA GLU A 26 8.01 13.85 2.08
C GLU A 26 6.92 13.01 2.75
N ASN A 27 5.74 12.81 2.16
CA ASN A 27 4.62 12.13 2.84
C ASN A 27 3.83 11.24 1.88
N SER A 28 3.62 9.99 2.25
CA SER A 28 2.91 9.02 1.43
C SER A 28 2.11 8.04 2.27
N VAL A 29 0.94 7.65 1.76
CA VAL A 29 0.12 6.59 2.33
C VAL A 29 -0.26 5.60 1.25
N TRP A 30 -0.16 4.31 1.53
CA TRP A 30 -0.60 3.30 0.57
C TRP A 30 -1.16 2.06 1.23
N VAL A 31 -1.90 1.31 0.43
CA VAL A 31 -2.41 0.00 0.81
C VAL A 31 -1.38 -1.06 0.40
N GLU A 32 -1.00 -1.91 1.34
CA GLU A 32 -0.24 -3.13 1.11
C GLU A 32 -1.20 -4.21 0.56
N ASP A 33 -0.76 -4.93 -0.49
CA ASP A 33 -1.55 -6.03 -1.05
C ASP A 33 -1.73 -7.12 0.03
N ALA A 34 -2.90 -7.76 0.07
CA ALA A 34 -3.23 -8.77 1.08
C ALA A 34 -3.88 -10.00 0.46
N THR A 35 -3.68 -11.17 1.06
CA THR A 35 -4.43 -12.37 0.70
C THR A 35 -5.64 -12.58 1.60
N VAL A 36 -6.60 -13.40 1.16
CA VAL A 36 -7.77 -13.74 1.99
C VAL A 36 -7.35 -14.30 3.35
N GLY A 37 -7.94 -13.75 4.40
CA GLY A 37 -7.63 -14.11 5.79
C GLY A 37 -6.52 -13.25 6.42
N GLU A 38 -5.86 -12.41 5.63
CA GLU A 38 -4.93 -11.39 6.15
C GLU A 38 -5.64 -10.05 6.30
N GLN A 39 -5.11 -9.22 7.21
CA GLN A 39 -5.50 -7.82 7.29
C GLN A 39 -4.87 -7.05 6.14
N VAL A 40 -5.67 -6.23 5.47
CA VAL A 40 -5.15 -5.18 4.58
C VAL A 40 -4.45 -4.14 5.45
N LYS A 41 -3.17 -3.90 5.19
CA LYS A 41 -2.39 -2.92 5.94
C LYS A 41 -2.32 -1.60 5.20
N ILE A 42 -2.51 -0.52 5.94
CA ILE A 42 -2.24 0.83 5.48
C ILE A 42 -0.85 1.21 5.97
N ILE A 43 0.04 1.50 5.03
CA ILE A 43 1.39 1.97 5.29
C ILE A 43 1.40 3.49 5.21
N LEU A 44 1.98 4.13 6.22
CA LEU A 44 2.29 5.55 6.19
C LEU A 44 3.80 5.69 6.16
N ALA A 45 4.32 6.49 5.23
CA ALA A 45 5.69 6.96 5.23
C ALA A 45 5.73 8.49 5.24
N ASN A 46 6.44 9.05 6.21
CA ASN A 46 6.62 10.49 6.36
C ASN A 46 8.04 10.82 6.78
N ASP A 47 8.63 11.84 6.17
CA ASP A 47 9.97 12.34 6.47
C ASP A 47 9.94 13.49 7.50
N ASN A 48 8.80 14.19 7.60
CA ASN A 48 8.55 15.27 8.55
C ASN A 48 7.47 14.88 9.56
N GLU A 49 7.44 15.57 10.71
CA GLU A 49 6.39 15.41 11.70
C GLU A 49 5.02 15.82 11.11
N LEU A 50 3.99 15.03 11.38
CA LEU A 50 2.61 15.33 10.95
C LEU A 50 1.72 15.61 12.16
N GLY A 51 0.82 16.58 12.03
CA GLY A 51 -0.26 16.79 13.00
C GLY A 51 -1.40 15.77 12.86
N GLY A 52 -1.55 15.17 11.68
CA GLY A 52 -2.56 14.15 11.42
C GLY A 52 -2.65 13.75 9.96
N VAL A 53 -3.43 12.71 9.70
CA VAL A 53 -3.73 12.23 8.35
C VAL A 53 -5.19 11.79 8.25
N GLN A 54 -5.83 12.12 7.14
CA GLN A 54 -7.15 11.59 6.77
C GLN A 54 -7.10 10.96 5.39
N PHE A 55 -7.95 9.97 5.17
CA PHE A 55 -8.19 9.37 3.87
C PHE A 55 -9.49 8.57 3.88
N SER A 56 -9.97 8.27 2.68
CA SER A 56 -11.03 7.32 2.41
C SER A 56 -10.44 6.07 1.76
N ILE A 57 -10.95 4.92 2.13
CA ILE A 57 -10.65 3.63 1.49
C ILE A 57 -11.88 3.23 0.70
N VAL A 58 -11.71 3.04 -0.61
CA VAL A 58 -12.74 2.55 -1.52
C VAL A 58 -12.46 1.08 -1.80
N PHE A 59 -13.46 0.23 -1.62
CA PHE A 59 -13.36 -1.22 -1.80
C PHE A 59 -14.68 -1.75 -2.40
N PRO A 60 -14.71 -2.99 -2.91
CA PRO A 60 -15.93 -3.55 -3.51
C PRO A 60 -17.11 -3.53 -2.53
N GLU A 61 -18.27 -3.08 -2.99
CA GLU A 61 -19.47 -2.91 -2.15
C GLU A 61 -19.94 -4.22 -1.50
N GLU A 62 -19.60 -5.36 -2.10
CA GLU A 62 -19.90 -6.69 -1.58
C GLU A 62 -19.06 -7.08 -0.34
N PHE A 63 -17.99 -6.34 -0.02
CA PHE A 63 -17.16 -6.62 1.15
C PHE A 63 -17.72 -5.90 2.37
N SER A 64 -17.60 -6.54 3.53
CA SER A 64 -17.86 -5.91 4.81
C SER A 64 -16.55 -5.65 5.54
N VAL A 65 -16.49 -4.56 6.31
CA VAL A 65 -15.35 -4.29 7.18
C VAL A 65 -15.57 -5.01 8.51
N GLY A 66 -14.59 -5.83 8.90
CA GLY A 66 -14.51 -6.49 10.19
C GLY A 66 -13.75 -5.62 11.20
N ASP A 67 -12.77 -6.21 11.88
CA ASP A 67 -11.96 -5.49 12.85
C ASP A 67 -11.01 -4.48 12.18
N ILE A 68 -10.91 -3.30 12.78
CA ILE A 68 -9.92 -2.27 12.45
C ILE A 68 -8.95 -2.15 13.63
N THR A 69 -7.66 -2.36 13.37
CA THR A 69 -6.61 -2.38 14.39
C THR A 69 -5.59 -1.28 14.11
N SER A 70 -5.32 -0.43 15.11
CA SER A 70 -4.18 0.49 15.04
C SER A 70 -2.88 -0.29 15.15
N LEU A 71 -1.96 -0.05 14.22
CA LEU A 71 -0.67 -0.73 14.14
C LEU A 71 0.49 0.25 14.32
N GLY A 72 1.64 -0.29 14.74
CA GLY A 72 2.88 0.47 14.84
C GLY A 72 2.70 1.77 15.62
N ARG A 73 3.09 2.89 14.99
CA ARG A 73 3.04 4.21 15.61
C ARG A 73 1.62 4.79 15.76
N ALA A 74 0.63 4.26 15.05
CA ALA A 74 -0.75 4.72 15.19
C ALA A 74 -1.41 4.22 16.50
N THR A 75 -0.78 3.28 17.20
CA THR A 75 -1.25 2.83 18.53
C THR A 75 -1.25 3.93 19.59
N GLN A 76 -0.57 5.04 19.31
CA GLN A 76 -0.49 6.23 20.16
C GLN A 76 -1.43 7.35 19.71
N LEU A 77 -2.17 7.14 18.61
CA LEU A 77 -3.08 8.12 18.02
C LEU A 77 -4.54 7.76 18.32
N ASP A 78 -5.40 8.77 18.31
CA ASP A 78 -6.83 8.60 18.18
C ASP A 78 -7.17 8.28 16.73
N VAL A 79 -7.77 7.11 16.50
CA VAL A 79 -8.23 6.68 15.18
C VAL A 79 -9.74 6.71 15.13
N TYR A 80 -10.28 7.54 14.23
CA TYR A 80 -11.70 7.66 13.99
C TYR A 80 -12.04 7.03 12.64
N THR A 81 -13.04 6.15 12.64
CA THR A 81 -13.50 5.48 11.43
C THR A 81 -15.01 5.59 11.27
N ASN A 82 -15.45 5.64 10.02
CA ASN A 82 -16.88 5.62 9.68
C ASN A 82 -17.07 5.00 8.29
N ILE A 83 -18.12 4.19 8.14
CA ILE A 83 -18.55 3.61 6.87
C ILE A 83 -19.85 4.32 6.48
N PRO A 84 -19.78 5.44 5.71
CA PRO A 84 -20.97 6.20 5.33
C PRO A 84 -21.89 5.42 4.39
N GLU A 85 -21.31 4.56 3.54
CA GLU A 85 -22.00 3.71 2.58
C GLU A 85 -21.18 2.45 2.29
N PRO A 86 -21.79 1.37 1.76
CA PRO A 86 -21.07 0.17 1.35
C PRO A 86 -19.92 0.50 0.40
N GLY A 87 -18.77 -0.14 0.58
CA GLY A 87 -17.60 0.08 -0.26
C GLY A 87 -16.77 1.33 0.08
N LEU A 88 -17.12 2.11 1.11
CA LEU A 88 -16.40 3.32 1.51
C LEU A 88 -16.13 3.36 3.02
N LEU A 89 -14.85 3.47 3.40
CA LEU A 89 -14.41 3.63 4.80
C LEU A 89 -13.62 4.93 4.94
N ASN A 90 -14.13 5.87 5.73
CA ASN A 90 -13.40 7.09 6.09
C ASN A 90 -12.56 6.85 7.33
N VAL A 91 -11.34 7.36 7.31
CA VAL A 91 -10.37 7.25 8.39
C VAL A 91 -9.77 8.62 8.69
N VAL A 92 -9.70 8.97 9.97
CA VAL A 92 -8.94 10.11 10.46
C VAL A 92 -8.04 9.63 11.60
N MET A 93 -6.75 9.95 11.52
CA MET A 93 -5.76 9.65 12.55
C MET A 93 -5.08 10.94 13.02
N LEU A 94 -5.19 11.23 14.30
CA LEU A 94 -4.52 12.36 14.96
C LEU A 94 -4.41 12.06 16.47
N ASP A 95 -3.65 12.86 17.22
CA ASP A 95 -3.76 12.87 18.68
C ASP A 95 -4.41 14.18 19.12
N MET A 96 -5.60 14.11 19.74
CA MET A 96 -6.22 15.33 20.29
C MET A 96 -5.46 15.91 21.49
N GLY A 97 -4.54 15.15 22.09
CA GLY A 97 -3.59 15.60 23.09
C GLY A 97 -2.47 16.49 22.53
N GLY A 98 -2.36 16.61 21.20
CA GLY A 98 -1.38 17.45 20.51
C GLY A 98 -0.03 16.78 20.24
N SER A 99 0.08 15.45 20.41
CA SER A 99 1.26 14.73 19.94
C SER A 99 1.28 14.65 18.41
N VAL A 100 2.48 14.55 17.87
CA VAL A 100 2.73 14.50 16.43
C VAL A 100 3.02 13.07 15.98
N ILE A 101 2.72 12.78 14.72
CA ILE A 101 3.14 11.54 14.06
C ILE A 101 4.61 11.72 13.66
N ILE A 102 5.50 11.01 14.34
CA ILE A 102 6.94 11.08 14.09
C ILE A 102 7.33 10.52 12.71
N PRO A 103 8.41 11.03 12.08
CA PRO A 103 8.95 10.51 10.83
C PRO A 103 9.26 9.02 10.87
N SER A 104 8.70 8.26 9.94
CA SER A 104 8.94 6.82 9.79
C SER A 104 8.21 6.26 8.56
N LYS A 105 8.56 5.02 8.17
CA LYS A 105 7.80 4.17 7.24
C LYS A 105 7.38 2.90 7.97
N SER A 106 6.09 2.72 8.22
CA SER A 106 5.55 1.49 8.83
C SER A 106 4.03 1.38 8.69
N PRO A 107 3.46 0.16 8.85
CA PRO A 107 2.03 -0.02 8.96
C PRO A 107 1.44 0.79 10.11
N VAL A 108 0.34 1.48 9.83
CA VAL A 108 -0.40 2.30 10.80
C VAL A 108 -1.81 1.77 11.07
N LEU A 109 -2.42 1.08 10.12
CA LEU A 109 -3.72 0.44 10.32
C LEU A 109 -3.73 -0.96 9.69
N GLY A 110 -4.41 -1.88 10.34
CA GLY A 110 -4.79 -3.18 9.80
C GLY A 110 -6.30 -3.25 9.73
N ILE A 111 -6.84 -3.66 8.59
CA ILE A 111 -8.28 -3.73 8.33
C ILE A 111 -8.61 -5.14 7.88
N GLU A 112 -9.48 -5.80 8.62
CA GLU A 112 -10.06 -7.08 8.20
C GLU A 112 -11.20 -6.80 7.22
N PHE A 113 -11.10 -7.36 6.01
CA PHE A 113 -12.21 -7.41 5.07
C PHE A 113 -12.85 -8.78 5.11
N LEU A 114 -14.16 -8.81 5.34
CA LEU A 114 -14.98 -10.01 5.28
C LEU A 114 -15.49 -10.17 3.86
N LEU A 115 -14.85 -11.09 3.12
CA LEU A 115 -15.18 -11.37 1.73
C LEU A 115 -16.34 -12.35 1.62
N PRO A 116 -17.25 -12.15 0.64
CA PRO A 116 -18.10 -13.25 0.18
C PRO A 116 -17.24 -14.35 -0.45
N ASP A 117 -17.73 -15.61 -0.46
CA ASP A 117 -17.08 -16.79 -1.09
C ASP A 117 -16.87 -16.56 -2.60
N THR A 118 -15.83 -15.82 -2.93
CA THR A 118 -15.51 -15.32 -4.26
C THR A 118 -14.02 -15.46 -4.52
N SER A 119 -13.68 -15.68 -5.79
CA SER A 119 -12.30 -15.73 -6.26
C SER A 119 -12.05 -14.55 -7.19
N GLY A 120 -10.94 -13.86 -6.99
CA GLY A 120 -10.60 -12.67 -7.76
C GLY A 120 -9.45 -11.87 -7.17
N VAL A 121 -9.12 -10.79 -7.87
CA VAL A 121 -8.18 -9.77 -7.44
C VAL A 121 -8.97 -8.48 -7.37
N PHE A 122 -9.11 -7.95 -6.16
CA PHE A 122 -10.05 -6.86 -5.87
C PHE A 122 -9.27 -5.60 -5.50
N PRO A 123 -9.49 -4.47 -6.20
CA PRO A 123 -8.80 -3.24 -5.88
C PRO A 123 -9.29 -2.66 -4.55
N VAL A 124 -8.37 -2.05 -3.82
CA VAL A 124 -8.61 -1.25 -2.63
C VAL A 124 -7.94 0.09 -2.86
N GLU A 125 -8.73 1.12 -3.15
CA GLU A 125 -8.24 2.43 -3.54
C GLU A 125 -8.21 3.40 -2.35
N LEU A 126 -7.33 4.40 -2.42
CA LEU A 126 -7.30 5.51 -1.48
C LEU A 126 -7.81 6.78 -2.17
N ASP A 127 -8.74 7.47 -1.53
CA ASP A 127 -9.31 8.74 -1.99
C ASP A 127 -9.32 9.77 -0.85
N ASN A 128 -9.53 11.05 -1.18
CA ASN A 128 -9.63 12.17 -0.23
C ASN A 128 -8.48 12.24 0.80
N VAL A 129 -7.28 11.85 0.37
CA VAL A 129 -6.09 11.81 1.21
C VAL A 129 -5.62 13.23 1.50
N SER A 130 -5.44 13.54 2.77
CA SER A 130 -4.88 14.83 3.21
C SER A 130 -3.99 14.62 4.43
N PHE A 131 -2.84 15.27 4.41
CA PHE A 131 -1.89 15.32 5.52
C PHE A 131 -1.94 16.71 6.16
N SER A 132 -1.68 16.79 7.46
CA SER A 132 -1.54 18.06 8.18
C SER A 132 -0.12 18.20 8.74
N ASP A 133 0.44 19.40 8.66
CA ASP A 133 1.60 19.78 9.47
C ASP A 133 1.22 19.94 10.95
N THR A 134 2.21 20.26 11.79
CA THR A 134 2.06 20.42 13.24
C THR A 134 1.25 21.66 13.66
N GLU A 135 1.04 22.58 12.73
CA GLU A 135 0.28 23.82 12.90
C GLU A 135 -1.17 23.69 12.43
N GLY A 136 -1.55 22.53 11.88
CA GLY A 136 -2.90 22.25 11.40
C GLY A 136 -3.15 22.64 9.93
N ASN A 137 -2.11 22.99 9.17
CA ASN A 137 -2.25 23.30 7.75
C ASN A 137 -2.16 22.02 6.91
N THR A 138 -3.00 21.95 5.88
CA THR A 138 -2.92 20.87 4.89
C THR A 138 -1.61 20.96 4.11
N ILE A 139 -0.87 19.85 4.04
CA ILE A 139 0.35 19.71 3.25
C ILE A 139 0.19 18.63 2.17
N SER A 140 1.06 18.68 1.18
CA SER A 140 1.04 17.74 0.06
C SER A 140 1.55 16.37 0.47
N GLY A 141 1.07 15.35 -0.24
CA GLY A 141 1.60 13.99 -0.17
C GLY A 141 1.03 13.12 -1.29
N SER A 142 1.49 11.88 -1.36
CA SER A 142 1.05 10.91 -2.37
C SER A 142 0.23 9.77 -1.79
N ALA A 143 -0.62 9.17 -2.60
CA ALA A 143 -1.37 7.99 -2.21
C ALA A 143 -1.34 6.90 -3.29
N ALA A 144 -1.43 5.64 -2.86
CA ALA A 144 -1.59 4.52 -3.77
C ALA A 144 -2.50 3.43 -3.18
N GLY A 145 -3.40 2.91 -4.01
CA GLY A 145 -4.27 1.78 -3.68
C GLY A 145 -3.58 0.44 -3.90
N GLY A 146 -4.07 -0.60 -3.25
CA GLY A 146 -3.55 -1.97 -3.25
C GLY A 146 -4.65 -2.95 -3.63
N TYR A 147 -4.45 -4.23 -3.33
CA TYR A 147 -5.37 -5.28 -3.76
C TYR A 147 -5.56 -6.35 -2.69
N ILE A 148 -6.77 -6.92 -2.67
CA ILE A 148 -7.07 -8.17 -1.97
C ILE A 148 -7.08 -9.30 -2.99
N ILE A 149 -6.25 -10.31 -2.77
CA ILE A 149 -6.12 -11.50 -3.62
C ILE A 149 -6.86 -12.67 -2.97
N ALA A 150 -8.00 -13.03 -3.54
CA ALA A 150 -8.86 -14.08 -3.05
C ALA A 150 -8.83 -15.30 -3.96
N ASN A 151 -8.22 -16.40 -3.51
CA ASN A 151 -8.20 -17.68 -4.23
C ASN A 151 -7.86 -17.54 -5.72
N ALA A 152 -7.00 -16.58 -6.06
CA ALA A 152 -6.69 -16.19 -7.42
C ALA A 152 -5.19 -16.25 -7.67
N ASN A 153 -4.82 -16.45 -8.92
CA ASN A 153 -3.43 -16.41 -9.36
C ASN A 153 -3.15 -15.03 -9.93
N ALA A 154 -2.17 -14.32 -9.38
CA ALA A 154 -1.85 -12.95 -9.76
C ALA A 154 -0.34 -12.70 -9.63
N MET A 155 0.19 -11.83 -10.47
CA MET A 155 1.51 -11.25 -10.27
C MET A 155 1.33 -9.75 -10.10
N ARG A 156 1.90 -9.18 -9.04
CA ARG A 156 1.65 -7.81 -8.59
C ARG A 156 2.98 -7.12 -8.32
N VAL A 157 3.09 -5.88 -8.75
CA VAL A 157 4.12 -4.96 -8.28
C VAL A 157 3.48 -4.18 -7.14
N GLU A 158 4.05 -4.30 -5.94
CA GLU A 158 3.50 -3.65 -4.77
C GLU A 158 3.81 -2.16 -4.75
N ASN A 159 2.99 -1.41 -4.00
CA ASN A 159 3.33 -0.03 -3.71
C ASN A 159 4.48 0.04 -2.71
N GLY A 160 5.35 1.02 -2.90
CA GLY A 160 6.41 1.27 -1.96
C GLY A 160 7.35 2.37 -2.39
N SER A 161 8.28 2.66 -1.50
CA SER A 161 9.43 3.54 -1.71
C SER A 161 10.71 2.79 -1.37
N GLY A 162 11.76 2.98 -2.17
CA GLY A 162 12.95 2.14 -2.10
C GLY A 162 12.68 0.74 -2.67
N GLU A 163 12.91 -0.30 -1.87
CA GLU A 163 12.61 -1.67 -2.33
C GLU A 163 11.11 -1.86 -2.62
N ILE A 164 10.80 -2.17 -3.88
CA ILE A 164 9.46 -2.49 -4.37
C ILE A 164 9.39 -3.99 -4.60
N GLN A 165 8.45 -4.65 -3.92
CA GLN A 165 8.26 -6.09 -4.07
C GLN A 165 7.48 -6.41 -5.34
N VAL A 166 7.84 -7.54 -5.96
CA VAL A 166 7.07 -8.13 -7.05
C VAL A 166 6.61 -9.50 -6.60
N ASN A 167 5.36 -9.55 -6.16
CA ASN A 167 4.77 -10.73 -5.56
C ASN A 167 4.00 -11.55 -6.59
N MET A 168 4.11 -12.87 -6.46
CA MET A 168 3.36 -13.83 -7.24
C MET A 168 2.48 -14.63 -6.30
N TYR A 169 1.18 -14.44 -6.43
CA TYR A 169 0.17 -15.21 -5.75
C TYR A 169 -0.23 -16.37 -6.65
N ASN A 170 -0.03 -17.60 -6.19
CA ASN A 170 -0.35 -18.80 -6.96
C ASN A 170 -0.85 -19.93 -6.06
N ASN A 171 -1.95 -20.57 -6.44
CA ASN A 171 -2.51 -21.73 -5.75
C ASN A 171 -2.02 -23.08 -6.31
N PHE A 172 -1.04 -23.06 -7.20
CA PHE A 172 -0.42 -24.24 -7.80
C PHE A 172 1.08 -24.01 -7.98
N GLN A 173 1.89 -25.07 -7.94
CA GLN A 173 3.33 -24.95 -8.11
C GLN A 173 3.69 -24.47 -9.53
N VAL A 174 4.49 -23.42 -9.64
CA VAL A 174 5.06 -22.92 -10.90
C VAL A 174 6.53 -23.28 -10.98
N ALA A 175 6.98 -23.73 -12.17
CA ALA A 175 8.39 -24.04 -12.42
C ALA A 175 9.23 -22.79 -12.77
N GLY A 176 8.57 -21.68 -13.08
CA GLY A 176 9.17 -20.40 -13.40
C GLY A 176 8.13 -19.42 -13.94
N VAL A 177 8.47 -18.14 -13.92
CA VAL A 177 7.69 -17.05 -14.48
C VAL A 177 8.54 -16.20 -15.40
N GLN A 178 7.90 -15.65 -16.43
CA GLN A 178 8.48 -14.59 -17.24
C GLN A 178 7.55 -13.39 -17.22
N PHE A 179 8.11 -12.22 -16.96
CA PHE A 179 7.37 -10.96 -16.97
C PHE A 179 8.21 -9.84 -17.57
N THR A 180 7.55 -8.74 -17.89
CA THR A 180 8.18 -7.50 -18.35
C THR A 180 7.81 -6.38 -17.40
N LEU A 181 8.81 -5.64 -16.95
CA LEU A 181 8.61 -4.39 -16.22
C LEU A 181 8.84 -3.22 -17.14
N GLU A 182 7.86 -2.32 -17.15
CA GLU A 182 7.92 -1.04 -17.82
C GLU A 182 7.91 0.04 -16.75
N PHE A 183 8.89 0.94 -16.80
CA PHE A 183 8.99 2.07 -15.88
C PHE A 183 9.55 3.29 -16.60
N ASP A 184 9.25 4.47 -16.03
CA ASP A 184 9.80 5.73 -16.54
C ASP A 184 11.21 5.94 -15.99
N ALA A 185 12.21 5.71 -16.84
CA ALA A 185 13.63 5.89 -16.50
C ALA A 185 14.01 7.36 -16.22
N GLY A 186 13.13 8.33 -16.50
CA GLY A 186 13.30 9.72 -16.09
C GLY A 186 12.94 9.98 -14.62
N ILE A 187 12.27 9.03 -13.96
CA ILE A 187 11.79 9.13 -12.58
C ILE A 187 12.45 8.07 -11.69
N ILE A 188 12.64 6.86 -12.20
CA ILE A 188 13.13 5.72 -11.45
C ILE A 188 14.40 5.17 -12.10
N THR A 189 15.42 4.94 -11.28
CA THR A 189 16.58 4.11 -11.68
C THR A 189 16.45 2.73 -11.07
N LEU A 190 16.53 1.70 -11.92
CA LEU A 190 16.71 0.33 -11.47
C LEU A 190 18.17 0.16 -11.04
N ASP A 191 18.37 -0.17 -9.76
CA ASP A 191 19.70 -0.36 -9.19
C ASP A 191 20.07 -1.86 -9.15
N ASP A 192 19.22 -2.67 -8.51
CA ASP A 192 19.42 -4.11 -8.39
C ASP A 192 18.10 -4.90 -8.39
N ILE A 193 18.19 -6.19 -8.70
CA ILE A 193 17.08 -7.15 -8.60
C ILE A 193 17.51 -8.25 -7.63
N ILE A 194 16.78 -8.36 -6.52
CA ILE A 194 17.16 -9.24 -5.42
C ILE A 194 16.13 -10.37 -5.31
N GLN A 195 16.60 -11.61 -5.40
CA GLN A 195 15.77 -12.76 -5.02
C GLN A 195 15.79 -12.89 -3.50
N SER A 196 14.62 -12.84 -2.87
CA SER A 196 14.50 -13.12 -1.44
C SER A 196 13.69 -14.40 -1.26
N ASP A 197 14.38 -15.49 -0.92
CA ASP A 197 13.73 -16.73 -0.48
C ASP A 197 13.34 -16.56 1.00
N TRP A 198 12.05 -16.33 1.27
CA TRP A 198 11.51 -16.52 2.61
C TRP A 198 11.08 -17.99 2.73
N GLY A 199 11.88 -18.76 3.49
CA GLY A 199 11.59 -20.15 3.84
C GLY A 199 10.55 -20.30 4.94
#